data_AF-A0A0L8H0L6-F1
#
_entry.id   AF-A0A0L8H0L6-F1
#
_cell.length_a   1.000
_cell.length_b   1.000
_cell.length_c   1.000
_cell.angle_alpha   90.00
_cell.angle_beta   90.00
_cell.angle_gamma   90.00
#
_symmetry.space_group_name_H-M   'P 1'
#
loop_
_entity.id
_entity.type
_entity.pdbx_description
1 polymer ?
#
loop_
_entity_poly.entity_id
_entity_poly.type
_entity_poly.pdbx_seq_one_letter_code
_entity_poly.pdbx_strand_id
1 'polypeptide(L)'
;MSQKKEYDLDGLCIDLKQFGKFQILQTFLISWPTVVESFSLLQMVFLGYTPDHQCKDLSEEQLSIYNVTSYDDINYEKCHINIFRGLKNVTDELSCINGHNYSANKDISFVIE
;
A
#
# COMPACT_ATOMS: atom_id res chain seq x y z
N MET A 1 59.66 -3.75 2.13
CA MET A 1 58.47 -4.08 1.32
C MET A 1 57.67 -5.12 2.09
N SER A 2 56.54 -4.73 2.68
CA SER A 2 55.75 -5.60 3.56
C SER A 2 54.98 -6.60 2.69
N GLN A 3 55.26 -7.91 2.83
CA GLN A 3 54.50 -8.94 2.12
C GLN A 3 53.08 -8.98 2.68
N LYS A 4 52.10 -8.62 1.84
CA LYS A 4 50.69 -8.79 2.12
C LYS A 4 50.42 -10.30 2.11
N LYS A 5 50.21 -10.92 3.28
CA LYS A 5 49.71 -12.30 3.36
C LYS A 5 48.30 -12.32 2.78
N GLU A 6 48.16 -12.96 1.64
CA GLU A 6 46.86 -13.26 1.03
C GLU A 6 46.31 -14.46 1.79
N TYR A 7 45.25 -14.23 2.57
CA TYR A 7 44.60 -15.27 3.34
C TYR A 7 43.53 -15.93 2.47
N ASP A 8 43.72 -17.21 2.14
CA ASP A 8 42.75 -18.04 1.42
C ASP A 8 41.58 -18.37 2.35
N LEU A 9 40.57 -17.50 2.34
CA LEU A 9 39.36 -17.64 3.14
C LEU A 9 38.51 -18.83 2.70
N ASP A 10 38.50 -19.11 1.40
CA ASP A 10 37.70 -20.18 0.81
C ASP A 10 38.27 -21.55 1.20
N GLY A 11 39.59 -21.71 1.15
CA GLY A 11 40.29 -22.88 1.69
C GLY A 11 40.03 -23.10 3.17
N LEU A 12 40.03 -22.03 3.97
CA LEU A 12 39.71 -22.09 5.41
C LEU A 12 38.27 -22.56 5.66
N CYS A 13 37.30 -22.07 4.88
CA CYS A 13 35.90 -22.48 4.95
C CYS A 13 35.68 -23.94 4.56
N ILE A 14 36.46 -24.45 3.61
CA ILE A 14 36.45 -25.86 3.21
C ILE A 14 37.05 -26.73 4.33
N ASP A 15 38.14 -26.28 4.96
CA ASP A 15 38.84 -27.00 6.05
C ASP A 15 38.03 -27.04 7.36
N LEU A 16 37.21 -26.02 7.61
CA LEU A 16 36.32 -25.94 8.78
C LEU A 16 35.24 -27.04 8.82
N LYS A 17 35.04 -27.79 7.73
CA LYS A 17 34.09 -28.91 7.58
C LYS A 17 32.63 -28.54 7.96
N GLN A 18 31.70 -29.49 7.82
CA GLN A 18 30.25 -29.27 7.98
C GLN A 18 29.90 -28.45 9.23
N PHE A 19 29.03 -27.45 9.05
CA PHE A 19 28.45 -26.66 10.14
C PHE A 19 27.98 -27.59 11.26
N GLY A 20 28.55 -27.40 12.46
CA GLY A 20 28.15 -28.16 13.63
C GLY A 20 26.67 -27.91 13.96
N LYS A 21 26.04 -28.83 14.71
CA LYS A 21 24.63 -28.71 15.13
C LYS A 21 24.31 -27.34 15.75
N PHE A 22 25.24 -26.78 16.51
CA PHE A 22 25.11 -25.45 17.12
C PHE A 22 25.21 -24.30 16.12
N GLN A 23 26.06 -24.39 15.10
CA GLN A 23 26.15 -23.38 14.05
C GLN A 23 24.89 -23.39 13.18
N ILE A 24 24.34 -24.56 12.86
CA ILE A 24 23.05 -24.68 12.16
C ILE A 24 21.94 -24.03 13.00
N LEU A 25 21.85 -24.36 14.28
CA LEU A 25 20.86 -23.78 15.19
C LEU A 25 20.99 -22.26 15.28
N GLN A 26 22.23 -21.75 15.39
CA GLN A 26 22.51 -20.32 15.45
C GLN A 26 22.14 -19.62 14.15
N THR A 27 22.47 -20.20 12.99
CA THR A 27 22.06 -19.67 11.69
C THR A 27 20.53 -19.59 11.58
N PHE A 28 19.79 -20.62 12.02
CA PHE A 28 18.33 -20.57 12.04
C PHE A 28 17.80 -19.47 12.98
N LEU A 29 18.34 -19.37 14.19
CA LEU A 29 17.92 -18.36 15.17
C LEU A 29 18.18 -16.93 14.68
N ILE A 30 19.30 -16.70 13.99
CA ILE A 30 19.65 -15.38 13.43
C ILE A 30 18.84 -15.08 12.17
N SER A 31 18.55 -16.08 11.34
CA SER A 31 17.82 -15.89 10.08
C SER A 31 16.32 -15.71 10.30
N TRP A 32 15.77 -16.26 11.38
CA TRP A 32 14.34 -16.23 11.67
C TRP A 32 13.76 -14.80 11.78
N PRO A 33 14.35 -13.87 12.56
CA PRO A 33 13.92 -12.47 12.59
C PRO A 33 13.92 -11.82 11.20
N THR A 34 14.96 -12.07 10.40
CA THR A 34 15.10 -11.49 9.05
C THR A 34 13.98 -11.93 8.12
N VAL A 35 13.54 -13.19 8.22
CA VAL A 35 12.41 -13.70 7.44
C VAL A 35 11.12 -13.01 7.87
N VAL A 36 10.87 -12.88 9.19
CA VAL A 36 9.67 -12.20 9.72
C VAL A 36 9.61 -10.73 9.31
N GLU A 37 10.74 -10.02 9.39
CA GLU A 37 10.86 -8.64 8.95
C GLU A 37 10.61 -8.50 7.44
N SER A 38 11.23 -9.37 6.63
CA SER A 38 11.04 -9.37 5.18
C SER A 38 9.58 -9.61 4.79
N PHE A 39 8.89 -10.55 5.46
CA PHE A 39 7.45 -10.76 5.26
C PHE A 39 6.61 -9.54 5.63
N SER A 40 6.97 -8.83 6.70
CA SER A 40 6.26 -7.63 7.14
C SER A 40 6.43 -6.47 6.14
N LEU A 41 7.63 -6.31 5.58
CA LEU A 41 7.90 -5.34 4.51
C LEU A 41 7.19 -5.72 3.20
N LEU A 42 7.22 -7.00 2.83
CA LEU A 42 6.48 -7.51 1.67
C LEU A 42 4.98 -7.26 1.80
N GLN A 43 4.41 -7.45 2.99
CA GLN A 43 3.01 -7.10 3.25
C GLN A 43 2.74 -5.61 3.03
N MET A 44 3.61 -4.72 3.53
CA MET A 44 3.44 -3.29 3.28
C MET A 44 3.51 -2.94 1.79
N VAL A 45 4.46 -3.52 1.04
CA VAL A 45 4.65 -3.24 -0.39
C VAL A 45 3.55 -3.84 -1.26
N PHE A 46 3.14 -5.09 -0.99
CA PHE A 46 2.22 -5.83 -1.85
C PHE A 46 0.76 -5.73 -1.44
N LEU A 47 0.45 -5.57 -0.16
CA LEU A 47 -0.93 -5.39 0.30
C LEU A 47 -1.35 -3.92 0.26
N GLY A 48 -0.42 -2.99 -0.01
CA GLY A 48 -0.65 -1.58 -0.31
C GLY A 48 -1.73 -0.95 0.57
N TYR A 49 -1.34 -0.32 1.68
CA TYR A 49 -2.32 0.35 2.53
C TYR A 49 -3.13 1.36 1.71
N THR A 50 -4.38 1.00 1.44
CA THR A 50 -5.33 1.87 0.77
C THR A 50 -6.04 2.65 1.86
N PRO A 51 -5.71 3.94 2.06
CA PRO A 51 -6.40 4.76 3.04
C PRO A 51 -7.89 4.83 2.72
N ASP A 52 -8.71 4.98 3.75
CA ASP A 52 -10.12 5.27 3.56
C ASP A 52 -10.28 6.55 2.73
N HIS A 53 -11.08 6.42 1.68
CA HIS A 53 -11.30 7.46 0.68
C HIS A 53 -12.74 7.44 0.21
N GLN A 54 -13.17 8.57 -0.32
CA GLN A 54 -14.45 8.77 -0.98
C GLN A 54 -14.23 9.63 -2.24
N CYS A 55 -15.16 9.63 -3.19
CA CYS A 55 -15.12 10.59 -4.29
C CYS A 55 -15.05 12.01 -3.72
N LYS A 56 -14.30 12.87 -4.40
CA LYS A 56 -14.24 14.29 -4.06
C LYS A 56 -15.54 14.99 -4.44
N ASP A 57 -15.92 15.97 -3.64
CA ASP A 57 -17.14 16.77 -3.85
C ASP A 57 -17.17 17.43 -5.25
N LEU A 58 -18.38 17.50 -5.82
CA LEU A 58 -18.62 18.19 -7.08
C LEU A 58 -18.64 19.72 -6.85
N SER A 59 -18.11 20.49 -7.79
CA SER A 59 -18.24 21.95 -7.75
C SER A 59 -19.67 22.39 -8.09
N GLU A 60 -20.05 23.61 -7.69
CA GLU A 60 -21.38 24.16 -7.99
C GLU A 60 -21.67 24.18 -9.50
N GLU A 61 -20.66 24.47 -10.33
CA GLU A 61 -20.77 24.43 -11.79
C GLU A 61 -21.10 23.02 -12.28
N GLN A 62 -20.44 22.00 -11.74
CA GLN A 62 -20.68 20.60 -12.13
C GLN A 62 -22.06 20.11 -11.68
N LEU A 63 -22.49 20.49 -10.48
CA LEU A 63 -23.84 20.18 -10.00
C LEU A 63 -24.91 20.75 -10.94
N SER A 64 -24.67 21.95 -11.49
CA SER A 64 -25.56 22.54 -12.50
C SER A 64 -25.61 21.74 -13.81
N ILE A 65 -24.47 21.21 -14.28
CA ILE A 65 -24.39 20.40 -15.51
C ILE A 65 -25.20 19.11 -15.40
N TYR A 66 -25.20 18.46 -14.23
CA TYR A 66 -25.99 17.25 -13.97
C TYR A 66 -27.45 17.53 -13.59
N ASN A 67 -27.87 18.80 -13.63
CA ASN A 67 -29.20 19.27 -13.22
C ASN A 67 -29.56 18.79 -11.80
N VAL A 68 -28.61 18.86 -10.87
CA VAL A 68 -28.85 18.53 -9.48
C VAL A 68 -29.60 19.68 -8.82
N THR A 69 -30.72 19.37 -8.19
CA THR A 69 -31.59 20.34 -7.52
C THR A 69 -31.51 20.19 -6.00
N SER A 70 -32.08 21.15 -5.25
CA SER A 70 -32.12 21.09 -3.78
C SER A 70 -32.94 19.94 -3.20
N TYR A 71 -33.70 19.22 -4.04
CA TYR A 71 -34.50 18.06 -3.65
C TYR A 71 -33.78 16.73 -3.88
N ASP A 72 -32.60 16.78 -4.50
CA ASP A 72 -31.80 15.60 -4.80
C ASP A 72 -30.78 15.40 -3.66
N ASP A 73 -30.55 14.14 -3.29
CA ASP A 73 -29.55 13.77 -2.28
C ASP A 73 -28.32 13.19 -2.97
N ILE A 74 -27.12 13.56 -2.50
CA ILE A 74 -25.86 13.17 -3.12
C ILE A 74 -25.05 12.37 -2.12
N ASN A 75 -24.77 11.12 -2.45
CA ASN A 75 -23.90 10.25 -1.67
C ASN A 75 -22.56 10.05 -2.40
N TYR A 76 -21.46 10.40 -1.73
CA TYR A 76 -20.11 10.25 -2.26
C TYR A 76 -19.51 8.94 -1.75
N GLU A 77 -19.51 7.91 -2.61
CA GLU A 77 -18.95 6.60 -2.26
C GLU A 77 -17.47 6.49 -2.64
N LYS A 78 -16.86 5.32 -2.40
CA LYS A 78 -15.43 5.11 -2.66
C LYS A 78 -15.09 5.23 -4.14
N CYS A 79 -15.91 4.68 -5.03
CA CYS A 79 -15.63 4.57 -6.46
C CYS A 79 -16.59 5.36 -7.38
N HIS A 80 -17.73 5.80 -6.84
CA HIS A 80 -18.76 6.50 -7.60
C HIS A 80 -19.55 7.46 -6.71
N ILE A 81 -20.27 8.37 -7.35
CA ILE A 81 -21.16 9.35 -6.74
C ILE A 81 -22.59 8.93 -7.11
N ASN A 82 -23.42 8.72 -6.10
CA ASN A 82 -24.83 8.40 -6.27
C ASN A 82 -25.67 9.66 -6.09
N ILE A 83 -26.45 10.01 -7.10
CA ILE A 83 -27.38 11.13 -7.08
C ILE A 83 -28.79 10.56 -7.00
N PHE A 84 -29.40 10.64 -5.83
CA PHE A 84 -30.79 10.23 -5.62
C PHE A 84 -31.73 11.36 -6.02
N ARG A 85 -32.48 11.14 -7.10
CA ARG A 85 -33.43 12.10 -7.66
C ARG A 85 -34.77 11.99 -6.93
N GLY A 86 -34.97 12.77 -5.87
CA GLY A 86 -36.16 12.67 -5.01
C GLY A 86 -37.50 12.81 -5.76
N LEU A 87 -37.53 13.59 -6.85
CA LEU A 87 -38.73 13.77 -7.67
C LEU A 87 -39.05 12.59 -8.60
N LYS A 88 -38.03 11.80 -8.97
CA LYS A 88 -38.15 10.69 -9.92
C LYS A 88 -38.05 9.33 -9.25
N ASN A 89 -37.62 9.27 -7.98
CA ASN A 89 -37.23 8.04 -7.28
C ASN A 89 -36.24 7.20 -8.09
N VAL A 90 -35.29 7.85 -8.75
CA VAL A 90 -34.23 7.21 -9.55
C VAL A 90 -32.88 7.60 -8.96
N THR A 91 -31.95 6.65 -8.95
CA THR A 91 -30.55 6.90 -8.57
C THR A 91 -29.70 6.92 -9.84
N ASP A 92 -29.03 8.04 -10.09
CA ASP A 92 -28.03 8.16 -11.14
C ASP A 92 -26.64 7.91 -10.54
N GLU A 93 -25.83 7.07 -11.18
CA GLU A 93 -24.45 6.77 -10.77
C GLU A 93 -23.47 7.53 -11.67
N LEU A 94 -22.51 8.22 -11.05
CA LEU A 94 -21.47 9.00 -11.73
C LEU A 94 -20.07 8.56 -11.25
N SER A 95 -19.10 8.47 -12.16
CA SER A 95 -17.70 8.23 -11.79
C SER A 95 -17.09 9.41 -11.02
N CYS A 96 -16.06 9.19 -10.19
CA CYS A 96 -15.37 10.27 -9.46
C CYS A 96 -14.57 11.21 -10.39
N ILE A 97 -15.23 12.15 -11.07
CA ILE A 97 -14.60 13.06 -12.04
C ILE A 97 -13.58 14.03 -11.43
N ASN A 98 -13.69 14.33 -10.13
CA ASN A 98 -12.78 15.23 -9.41
C ASN A 98 -11.68 14.48 -8.64
N GLY A 99 -11.55 13.17 -8.87
CA GLY A 99 -10.68 12.29 -8.09
C GLY A 99 -11.27 11.95 -6.72
N HIS A 100 -10.39 11.58 -5.77
CA HIS A 100 -10.77 11.09 -4.45
C HIS A 100 -10.32 12.07 -3.35
N ASN A 101 -11.10 12.11 -2.27
CA ASN A 101 -10.72 12.69 -1.00
C ASN A 101 -10.30 11.58 -0.04
N TYR A 102 -9.10 11.70 0.53
CA TYR A 102 -8.52 10.70 1.41
C TYR A 102 -8.61 11.19 2.86
N SER A 103 -9.08 10.33 3.77
CA SER A 103 -9.16 10.66 5.21
C SER A 103 -7.79 10.64 5.89
N ALA A 104 -6.87 9.81 5.38
CA ALA A 104 -5.52 9.70 5.91
C ALA A 104 -4.66 10.90 5.53
N ASN A 105 -3.68 11.20 6.39
CA ASN A 105 -2.67 12.22 6.10
C ASN A 105 -1.89 11.84 4.82
N LYS A 106 -1.55 12.85 4.02
CA LYS A 106 -0.92 12.67 2.70
C LYS A 106 0.36 11.82 2.74
N ASP A 107 1.03 11.79 3.88
CA ASP A 107 2.30 11.10 4.08
C ASP A 107 2.15 9.60 4.45
N ILE A 108 0.92 9.10 4.64
CA ILE A 108 0.63 7.74 5.14
C ILE A 108 0.23 6.80 3.99
N SER A 109 0.02 7.32 2.77
CA SER A 109 -0.43 6.51 1.64
C SER A 109 0.71 6.22 0.66
N PHE A 110 0.98 4.93 0.44
CA PHE A 110 1.81 4.42 -0.66
C PHE A 110 0.93 4.09 -1.86
N VAL A 111 -0.04 4.95 -2.17
CA VAL A 111 -0.83 4.74 -3.40
C VAL A 111 0.13 4.99 -4.55
N ILE A 112 0.49 3.92 -5.24
CA ILE A 112 1.10 4.00 -6.57
C ILE A 112 0.03 4.66 -7.44
N GLU A 113 0.23 5.94 -7.75
CA GLU A 113 -0.52 6.63 -8.82
C GLU A 113 -0.37 5.90 -10.16
#